data_AF-Q6BEU7-F1
#
_entry.id   AF-Q6BEU7-F1
#
_cell.length_a   1.000
_cell.length_b   1.000
_cell.length_c   1.000
_cell.angle_alpha   90.00
_cell.angle_beta   90.00
_cell.angle_gamma   90.00
#
_symmetry.space_group_name_H-M   'P 1'
#
loop_
_entity.id
_entity.type
_entity.pdbx_description
1 polymer ?
#
loop_
_entity_poly.entity_id
_entity_poly.type
_entity_poly.pdbx_seq_one_letter_code
_entity_poly.pdbx_strand_id
1 'polypeptide(L)'
;MKPPFEWPPQFILLLLAVSTYGFPHEEKPNELLRADPPHCSKTPIVNSQTSKSVMSSIASGMQMQFSIGLHTSVCFRLYEDTQLASQAINDDENAGNQTSLLHTFRLEKLEHHHPITQRYTFGIPEIYASCICECDSSSSKCTAESHQFTACPESDKSDETSSCYRTFFPNQTPIGCSEDDIPKLCCDVRFKPYKNMTFLAVKLEQPTTYATFVYAVYDFVNGYWVEKEKTNIRSQLDGETQDRHLDKKRRISLAVTAGGRASHQLETGMYFSRTSNGGETEELRMQPLNEITDNNFDRLGWYRMDDSGHFHVNNGVVKMDDIHKAKVKNCKEQTYRSILAVTNYMPRHFRLTRPLEVIKPWIQSARIFDSSLRQAVVTHAEGTNLQISIHLDDEVESQNLVFFHNASRIRDFSGSIIVDSKSNPLFNLTVYEASGKIDGSVKMSTGFGSDTIHTFTAYVSDLHASNRSMIIPLPAIVGQGARAICLQADSITDIESICHVTEFFESPLEFDFIEGKWHEMIGTCPTCNQVNFNGMKKYLRPSQFINAIISLGDNVMLAADLVVYIGVLCILYLLITKIIVFKKTISNIVEVISQK
;
A
#
# COMPACT_ATOMS: atom_id res chain seq x y z
N MET A 1 -1.47 -17.94 -44.71
CA MET A 1 -1.77 -17.99 -46.16
C MET A 1 -3.21 -17.58 -46.42
N LYS A 2 -3.41 -16.30 -46.75
CA LYS A 2 -4.54 -15.64 -47.43
C LYS A 2 -4.03 -14.22 -47.76
N PRO A 3 -4.20 -13.69 -48.99
CA PRO A 3 -3.47 -12.50 -49.44
C PRO A 3 -4.08 -11.21 -48.88
N PRO A 4 -3.30 -10.12 -48.76
CA PRO A 4 -3.81 -8.85 -48.27
C PRO A 4 -4.52 -8.06 -49.37
N PHE A 5 -5.48 -7.28 -48.90
CA PHE A 5 -6.44 -6.44 -49.61
C PHE A 5 -5.76 -5.45 -50.57
N GLU A 6 -6.14 -5.48 -51.84
CA GLU A 6 -5.78 -4.48 -52.86
C GLU A 6 -6.51 -3.17 -52.59
N TRP A 7 -5.77 -2.09 -52.32
CA TRP A 7 -6.34 -0.75 -52.21
C TRP A 7 -6.49 -0.12 -53.60
N PRO A 8 -7.61 0.57 -53.88
CA PRO A 8 -7.88 1.16 -55.17
C PRO A 8 -6.90 2.30 -55.48
N PRO A 9 -6.54 2.52 -56.77
CA PRO A 9 -5.51 3.47 -57.21
C PRO A 9 -5.79 4.94 -56.88
N GLN A 10 -6.98 5.25 -56.36
CA GLN A 10 -7.36 6.58 -55.88
C GLN A 10 -6.73 6.93 -54.52
N PHE A 11 -6.40 5.94 -53.69
CA PHE A 11 -5.72 6.18 -52.40
C PHE A 11 -4.23 6.52 -52.57
N ILE A 12 -3.59 5.98 -53.62
CA ILE A 12 -2.18 6.27 -53.95
C ILE A 12 -2.04 7.68 -54.54
N LEU A 13 -3.03 8.14 -55.30
CA LEU A 13 -3.06 9.52 -55.83
C LEU A 13 -3.28 10.57 -54.72
N LEU A 14 -4.03 10.24 -53.66
CA LEU A 14 -4.17 11.12 -52.49
C LEU A 14 -2.88 11.18 -51.65
N LEU A 15 -2.15 10.07 -51.53
CA LEU A 15 -0.86 10.03 -50.84
C LEU A 15 0.28 10.71 -51.63
N LEU A 16 0.22 10.69 -52.97
CA LEU A 16 1.18 11.40 -53.83
C LEU A 16 0.86 12.89 -53.98
N ALA A 17 -0.41 13.30 -53.98
CA ALA A 17 -0.79 14.71 -54.01
C ALA A 17 -0.41 15.47 -52.73
N VAL A 18 -0.32 14.77 -51.58
CA VAL A 18 0.19 15.36 -50.32
C VAL A 18 1.72 15.53 -50.35
N SER A 19 2.43 14.90 -51.28
CA SER A 19 3.90 14.98 -51.39
C SER A 19 4.43 16.03 -52.39
N THR A 20 3.56 16.64 -53.21
CA THR A 20 3.99 17.52 -54.31
C THR A 20 3.40 18.94 -54.29
N TYR A 21 2.56 19.28 -53.31
CA TYR A 21 2.21 20.68 -53.05
C TYR A 21 3.12 21.22 -51.97
N GLY A 22 4.07 22.06 -52.38
CA GLY A 22 4.84 22.92 -51.49
C GLY A 22 3.87 23.79 -50.70
N PHE A 23 3.64 23.41 -49.45
CA PHE A 23 2.95 24.26 -48.51
C PHE A 23 3.81 25.50 -48.28
N PRO A 24 3.27 26.72 -48.48
CA PRO A 24 3.94 27.91 -48.03
C PRO A 24 4.12 27.78 -46.51
N HIS A 25 5.27 28.22 -46.02
CA HIS A 25 5.61 28.37 -44.60
C HIS A 25 4.39 28.82 -43.78
N GLU A 26 3.67 27.86 -43.18
CA GLU A 26 2.72 28.15 -42.14
C GLU A 26 3.52 27.99 -40.85
N GLU A 27 4.00 29.11 -40.35
CA GLU A 27 4.50 29.26 -39.00
C GLU A 27 3.46 28.65 -38.04
N LYS A 28 3.65 27.38 -37.66
CA LYS A 28 3.12 26.93 -36.38
C LYS A 28 3.79 27.84 -35.36
N PRO A 29 3.06 28.74 -34.69
CA PRO A 29 3.68 29.55 -33.67
C PRO A 29 4.21 28.57 -32.63
N ASN A 30 5.45 28.78 -32.19
CA ASN A 30 5.97 28.21 -30.97
C ASN A 30 5.15 28.71 -29.76
N GLU A 31 3.87 28.35 -29.66
CA GLU A 31 3.11 28.32 -28.40
C GLU A 31 3.49 27.09 -27.56
N LEU A 32 4.58 26.41 -27.93
CA LEU A 32 5.21 25.34 -27.16
C LEU A 32 5.97 25.97 -25.97
N LEU A 33 5.23 26.20 -24.87
CA LEU A 33 5.67 26.70 -23.56
C LEU A 33 6.45 28.04 -23.59
N ARG A 34 5.72 29.15 -23.60
CA ARG A 34 6.26 30.45 -23.15
C ARG A 34 6.76 30.31 -21.71
N ALA A 35 8.05 30.54 -21.49
CA ALA A 35 8.67 30.44 -20.17
C ALA A 35 8.43 31.73 -19.36
N ASP A 36 7.41 31.71 -18.52
CA ASP A 36 7.12 32.80 -17.59
C ASP A 36 7.77 32.52 -16.20
N PRO A 37 8.14 33.57 -15.44
CA PRO A 37 8.59 33.42 -14.05
C PRO A 37 7.45 32.92 -13.15
N PRO A 38 7.77 32.28 -12.01
CA PRO A 38 6.77 31.94 -10.99
C PRO A 38 6.24 33.21 -10.27
N HIS A 39 5.19 33.05 -9.46
CA HIS A 39 4.72 34.14 -8.58
C HIS A 39 5.79 34.50 -7.53
N CYS A 40 6.30 35.71 -7.59
CA CYS A 40 7.27 36.25 -6.64
C CYS A 40 6.59 36.57 -5.30
N SER A 41 6.89 35.79 -4.28
CA SER A 41 6.21 35.85 -2.98
C SER A 41 6.69 37.03 -2.15
N LYS A 42 5.75 37.71 -1.49
CA LYS A 42 6.08 38.77 -0.52
C LYS A 42 6.81 38.16 0.68
N THR A 43 8.10 38.47 0.80
CA THR A 43 8.99 37.92 1.83
C THR A 43 9.71 39.04 2.57
N PRO A 44 9.68 39.05 3.91
CA PRO A 44 10.47 40.00 4.69
C PRO A 44 11.96 39.64 4.57
N ILE A 45 12.79 40.63 4.27
CA ILE A 45 14.24 40.45 4.11
C ILE A 45 14.97 41.06 5.30
N VAL A 46 15.91 40.32 5.87
CA VAL A 46 16.77 40.75 6.97
C VAL A 46 18.18 40.95 6.44
N ASN A 47 18.68 42.17 6.51
CA ASN A 47 20.06 42.48 6.11
C ASN A 47 20.99 42.12 7.27
N SER A 48 21.98 41.27 6.99
CA SER A 48 22.99 40.83 7.95
C SER A 48 24.40 41.15 7.44
N GLN A 49 25.35 41.35 8.35
CA GLN A 49 26.74 41.63 8.01
C GLN A 49 27.60 40.39 8.25
N THR A 50 28.41 40.03 7.27
CA THR A 50 29.38 38.94 7.40
C THR A 50 30.50 39.35 8.37
N SER A 51 30.96 38.40 9.20
CA SER A 51 32.10 38.63 10.08
C SER A 51 33.34 39.03 9.28
N LYS A 52 33.99 40.12 9.66
CA LYS A 52 35.21 40.59 8.99
C LYS A 52 36.36 39.62 9.25
N SER A 53 37.00 39.14 8.18
CA SER A 53 38.28 38.44 8.32
C SER A 53 39.40 39.48 8.52
N VAL A 54 40.43 39.12 9.29
CA VAL A 54 41.58 40.00 9.56
C VAL A 54 42.35 40.36 8.27
N MET A 55 42.15 39.61 7.17
CA MET A 55 42.84 39.80 5.89
C MET A 55 42.15 40.76 4.93
N SER A 56 40.87 41.08 5.12
CA SER A 56 40.15 42.00 4.24
C SER A 56 39.94 43.35 4.94
N SER A 57 40.64 44.37 4.48
CA SER A 57 40.36 45.77 4.82
C SER A 57 39.12 46.33 4.09
N ILE A 58 38.41 45.48 3.35
CA ILE A 58 37.26 45.82 2.50
C ILE A 58 35.98 45.60 3.31
N ALA A 59 34.95 46.39 3.00
CA ALA A 59 33.67 46.44 3.71
C ALA A 59 33.13 45.03 4.03
N SER A 60 32.52 44.86 5.21
CA SER A 60 31.86 43.61 5.58
C SER A 60 30.82 43.25 4.52
N GLY A 61 30.99 42.11 3.85
CA GLY A 61 30.02 41.61 2.87
C GLY A 61 28.62 41.54 3.48
N MET A 62 27.63 42.06 2.76
CA MET A 62 26.23 42.05 3.20
C MET A 62 25.56 40.75 2.76
N GLN A 63 24.83 40.09 3.67
CA GLN A 63 24.01 38.93 3.34
C GLN A 63 22.53 39.26 3.54
N MET A 64 21.71 38.81 2.60
CA MET A 64 20.26 39.01 2.61
C MET A 64 19.59 37.70 3.08
N GLN A 65 19.00 37.74 4.28
CA GLN A 65 18.37 36.58 4.90
C GLN A 65 16.85 36.63 4.78
N PHE A 66 16.22 35.50 4.47
CA PHE A 66 14.77 35.39 4.39
C PHE A 66 14.30 33.95 4.60
N SER A 67 13.01 33.79 4.89
CA SER A 67 12.37 32.50 5.04
C SER A 67 11.58 32.15 3.79
N ILE A 68 11.80 30.96 3.22
CA ILE A 68 11.08 30.46 2.03
C ILE A 68 10.19 29.27 2.40
N GLY A 69 8.93 29.30 1.97
CA GLY A 69 7.95 28.23 2.18
C GLY A 69 8.01 27.17 1.08
N LEU A 70 7.55 25.95 1.38
CA LEU A 70 7.43 24.90 0.38
C LEU A 70 6.49 25.34 -0.75
N HIS A 71 6.88 25.07 -2.00
CA HIS A 71 6.18 25.46 -3.21
C HIS A 71 6.07 26.98 -3.47
N THR A 72 6.76 27.82 -2.70
CA THR A 72 6.81 29.28 -2.95
C THR A 72 8.10 29.69 -3.66
N SER A 73 8.10 30.90 -4.23
CA SER A 73 9.26 31.43 -4.94
C SER A 73 9.60 32.86 -4.51
N VAL A 74 10.88 33.18 -4.51
CA VAL A 74 11.44 34.49 -4.18
C VAL A 74 12.16 35.04 -5.40
N CYS A 75 12.02 36.34 -5.65
CA CYS A 75 12.58 36.98 -6.83
C CYS A 75 13.42 38.19 -6.43
N PHE A 76 14.54 38.40 -7.12
CA PHE A 76 15.42 39.53 -6.89
C PHE A 76 16.14 39.97 -8.17
N ARG A 77 16.64 41.20 -8.17
CA ARG A 77 17.55 41.72 -9.20
C ARG A 77 18.83 42.19 -8.55
N LEU A 78 19.92 42.05 -9.31
CA LEU A 78 21.24 42.54 -8.96
C LEU A 78 21.49 43.84 -9.73
N TYR A 79 21.79 44.92 -9.00
CA TYR A 79 22.14 46.22 -9.57
C TYR A 79 23.61 46.51 -9.28
N GLU A 80 24.34 47.02 -10.26
CA GLU A 80 25.66 47.61 -10.06
C GLU A 80 25.45 49.08 -9.68
N ASP A 81 26.04 49.53 -8.55
CA ASP A 81 25.95 50.94 -8.14
C ASP A 81 26.69 51.82 -9.17
N THR A 82 25.93 52.32 -10.14
CA THR A 82 26.36 53.33 -11.10
C THR A 82 26.42 54.71 -10.44
N GLN A 83 27.20 54.85 -9.38
CA GLN A 83 27.60 56.15 -8.81
C GLN A 83 29.06 56.52 -9.11
N LEU A 84 29.79 55.69 -9.86
CA LEU A 84 31.13 56.01 -10.39
C LEU A 84 31.19 56.20 -11.91
N ALA A 85 30.07 56.02 -12.63
CA ALA A 85 30.01 56.19 -14.10
C ALA A 85 29.69 57.63 -14.57
N SER A 86 29.45 58.59 -13.67
CA SER A 86 29.11 59.97 -14.02
C SER A 86 30.31 60.84 -14.46
N GLN A 87 31.48 60.24 -14.75
CA GLN A 87 32.66 60.94 -15.28
C GLN A 87 33.08 60.53 -16.70
N ALA A 88 32.36 59.65 -17.39
CA ALA A 88 32.57 59.40 -18.81
C ALA A 88 31.53 60.19 -19.65
N ILE A 89 31.69 61.51 -19.66
CA ILE A 89 31.08 62.37 -20.68
C ILE A 89 31.97 62.23 -21.92
N ASN A 90 31.45 61.56 -22.95
CA ASN A 90 31.71 61.67 -24.39
C ASN A 90 31.78 60.28 -25.05
N ASP A 91 30.95 60.13 -26.09
CA ASP A 91 31.04 59.13 -27.16
C ASP A 91 30.84 57.65 -26.79
N ASP A 92 29.59 57.19 -26.74
CA ASP A 92 29.15 56.07 -27.60
C ASP A 92 27.65 55.78 -27.45
N GLU A 93 26.97 55.60 -28.58
CA GLU A 93 25.54 55.25 -28.73
C GLU A 93 25.18 53.83 -28.24
N ASN A 94 25.86 53.30 -27.21
CA ASN A 94 25.66 51.95 -26.67
C ASN A 94 25.11 51.89 -25.23
N ALA A 95 24.61 53.01 -24.68
CA ALA A 95 24.06 53.09 -23.33
C ALA A 95 22.65 52.44 -23.16
N GLY A 96 22.27 51.49 -24.02
CA GLY A 96 20.90 50.97 -24.12
C GLY A 96 20.60 49.59 -23.53
N ASN A 97 21.55 48.90 -22.87
CA ASN A 97 21.38 47.46 -22.57
C ASN A 97 21.84 46.99 -21.17
N GLN A 98 21.66 47.80 -20.12
CA GLN A 98 21.67 47.25 -18.75
C GLN A 98 20.34 46.52 -18.46
N THR A 99 20.12 45.38 -19.12
CA THR A 99 18.99 44.48 -18.83
C THR A 99 19.23 43.86 -17.45
N SER A 100 18.66 44.47 -16.42
CA SER A 100 18.66 43.93 -15.06
C SER A 100 17.88 42.60 -15.05
N LEU A 101 18.62 41.49 -15.03
CA LEU A 101 18.10 40.13 -15.07
C LEU A 101 17.31 39.83 -13.79
N LEU A 102 16.14 39.21 -13.95
CA LEU A 102 15.32 38.76 -12.83
C LEU A 102 15.75 37.36 -12.39
N HIS A 103 16.32 37.26 -11.20
CA HIS A 103 16.67 35.99 -10.57
C HIS A 103 15.47 35.47 -9.79
N THR A 104 15.16 34.19 -9.95
CA THR A 104 14.06 33.52 -9.25
C THR A 104 14.56 32.27 -8.58
N PHE A 105 14.03 32.01 -7.39
CA PHE A 105 14.42 30.89 -6.57
C PHE A 105 13.16 30.26 -5.95
N ARG A 106 12.85 29.02 -6.34
CA ARG A 106 11.65 28.31 -5.92
C ARG A 106 11.99 27.07 -5.12
N LEU A 107 11.42 26.90 -3.94
CA LEU A 107 11.49 25.64 -3.19
C LEU A 107 10.47 24.66 -3.79
N GLU A 108 10.93 23.77 -4.65
CA GLU A 108 10.06 22.89 -5.42
C GLU A 108 9.64 21.66 -4.64
N LYS A 109 10.58 20.98 -3.96
CA LYS A 109 10.31 19.74 -3.24
C LYS A 109 11.00 19.71 -1.89
N LEU A 110 10.33 19.06 -0.95
CA LEU A 110 10.89 18.58 0.31
C LEU A 110 10.76 17.05 0.32
N GLU A 111 11.89 16.36 0.38
CA GLU A 111 11.98 14.91 0.21
C GLU A 111 12.65 14.26 1.42
N HIS A 112 12.07 13.17 1.92
CA HIS A 112 12.72 12.25 2.85
C HIS A 112 13.19 11.01 2.11
N HIS A 113 14.49 10.73 2.20
CA HIS A 113 15.14 9.59 1.56
C HIS A 113 15.37 8.54 2.64
N HIS A 114 14.45 7.58 2.73
CA HIS A 114 14.50 6.48 3.68
C HIS A 114 15.36 5.34 3.12
N PRO A 115 16.41 4.88 3.83
CA PRO A 115 17.12 3.69 3.41
C PRO A 115 16.26 2.44 3.65
N ILE A 116 16.29 1.52 2.68
CA ILE A 116 15.60 0.23 2.75
C ILE A 116 16.56 -0.82 3.32
N THR A 117 16.32 -1.25 4.56
CA THR A 117 17.21 -2.21 5.27
C THR A 117 16.79 -3.67 5.12
N GLN A 118 15.51 -3.92 4.91
CA GLN A 118 14.97 -5.25 4.65
C GLN A 118 14.11 -5.24 3.40
N ARG A 119 14.14 -6.34 2.66
CA ARG A 119 13.30 -6.55 1.48
C ARG A 119 12.93 -8.01 1.31
N TYR A 120 11.68 -8.29 0.99
CA TYR A 120 11.24 -9.61 0.56
C TYR A 120 9.96 -9.48 -0.28
N THR A 121 9.76 -10.41 -1.19
CA THR A 121 8.57 -10.43 -2.04
C THR A 121 7.52 -11.35 -1.43
N PHE A 122 6.26 -10.94 -1.47
CA PHE A 122 5.15 -11.71 -0.93
C PHE A 122 3.89 -11.60 -1.81
N GLY A 123 2.97 -12.52 -1.60
CA GLY A 123 1.70 -12.59 -2.31
C GLY A 123 0.53 -12.79 -1.36
N ILE A 124 -0.67 -12.83 -1.93
CA ILE A 124 -1.89 -13.17 -1.19
C ILE A 124 -2.28 -14.60 -1.59
N PRO A 125 -2.35 -15.54 -0.65
CA PRO A 125 -2.69 -16.91 -0.99
C PRO A 125 -4.20 -17.09 -1.08
N GLU A 126 -4.58 -17.92 -2.03
CA GLU A 126 -5.87 -18.59 -2.13
C GLU A 126 -5.72 -19.99 -1.53
N ILE A 127 -6.56 -20.31 -0.54
CA ILE A 127 -6.36 -21.47 0.34
C ILE A 127 -7.45 -22.51 0.14
N TYR A 128 -7.02 -23.77 0.03
CA TYR A 128 -7.88 -24.93 -0.12
C TYR A 128 -7.40 -26.06 0.80
N ALA A 129 -8.25 -26.54 1.70
CA ALA A 129 -7.96 -27.70 2.55
C ALA A 129 -8.78 -28.91 2.11
N SER A 130 -8.13 -30.07 1.99
CA SER A 130 -8.77 -31.35 1.65
C SER A 130 -8.37 -32.40 2.67
N CYS A 131 -9.35 -32.93 3.40
CA CYS A 131 -9.10 -33.90 4.46
C CYS A 131 -9.71 -35.28 4.19
N ILE A 132 -9.11 -36.30 4.80
CA ILE A 132 -9.57 -37.69 4.85
C ILE A 132 -9.63 -38.18 6.31
N CYS A 133 -10.67 -38.95 6.64
CA CYS A 133 -10.85 -39.53 7.96
C CYS A 133 -10.75 -41.06 7.92
N GLU A 134 -10.06 -41.64 8.91
CA GLU A 134 -9.93 -43.09 9.09
C GLU A 134 -10.40 -43.47 10.49
N CYS A 135 -11.39 -44.38 10.56
CA CYS A 135 -11.96 -44.83 11.83
C CYS A 135 -10.91 -45.59 12.68
N ASP A 136 -10.13 -46.47 12.04
CA ASP A 136 -9.15 -47.29 12.74
C ASP A 136 -7.85 -46.52 13.01
N SER A 137 -7.60 -46.20 14.28
CA SER A 137 -6.35 -45.59 14.74
C SER A 137 -5.08 -46.33 14.26
N SER A 138 -5.16 -47.66 14.11
CA SER A 138 -4.04 -48.53 13.73
C SER A 138 -3.86 -48.70 12.21
N SER A 139 -4.73 -48.11 11.40
CA SER A 139 -4.59 -48.14 9.94
C SER A 139 -3.25 -47.55 9.48
N SER A 140 -2.65 -48.13 8.44
CA SER A 140 -1.46 -47.58 7.78
C SER A 140 -1.75 -46.28 7.00
N LYS A 141 -3.03 -45.94 6.81
CA LYS A 141 -3.45 -44.69 6.19
C LYS A 141 -3.63 -43.62 7.25
N CYS A 142 -3.38 -42.38 6.86
CA CYS A 142 -3.43 -41.23 7.75
C CYS A 142 -2.55 -41.42 9.00
N THR A 143 -1.24 -41.27 8.85
CA THR A 143 -0.27 -41.43 9.94
C THR A 143 0.46 -40.12 10.21
N ALA A 144 1.01 -39.99 11.42
CA ALA A 144 1.90 -38.88 11.74
C ALA A 144 3.08 -38.80 10.75
N GLU A 145 3.68 -39.93 10.39
CA GLU A 145 4.79 -39.99 9.42
C GLU A 145 4.41 -39.44 8.04
N SER A 146 3.17 -39.66 7.59
CA SER A 146 2.73 -39.23 6.26
C SER A 146 2.18 -37.80 6.21
N HIS A 147 1.75 -37.23 7.34
CA HIS A 147 1.02 -35.95 7.35
C HIS A 147 1.45 -34.94 8.41
N GLN A 148 2.23 -35.32 9.42
CA GLN A 148 2.69 -34.38 10.43
C GLN A 148 4.04 -33.79 10.01
N PHE A 149 4.18 -32.46 10.07
CA PHE A 149 5.41 -31.73 9.72
C PHE A 149 6.01 -32.12 8.36
N THR A 150 5.18 -32.30 7.34
CA THR A 150 5.63 -32.63 5.98
C THR A 150 4.88 -31.85 4.90
N ALA A 151 5.56 -31.60 3.78
CA ALA A 151 4.91 -31.14 2.56
C ALA A 151 4.14 -32.29 1.88
N CYS A 152 3.23 -31.93 0.98
CA CYS A 152 2.61 -32.91 0.10
C CYS A 152 3.67 -33.42 -0.90
N PRO A 153 3.67 -34.73 -1.25
CA PRO A 153 4.54 -35.26 -2.26
C PRO A 153 4.24 -34.56 -3.60
N GLU A 154 5.29 -34.31 -4.39
CA GLU A 154 5.14 -33.83 -5.76
C GLU A 154 4.25 -34.81 -6.54
N SER A 155 3.25 -34.27 -7.22
CA SER A 155 2.38 -35.05 -8.09
C SER A 155 2.49 -34.48 -9.49
N ASP A 156 2.47 -35.34 -10.52
CA ASP A 156 2.44 -34.86 -11.92
C ASP A 156 1.23 -33.96 -12.26
N LYS A 157 0.29 -33.79 -11.32
CA LYS A 157 -0.92 -32.95 -11.44
C LYS A 157 -0.91 -31.72 -10.53
N SER A 158 0.15 -31.46 -9.76
CA SER A 158 0.22 -30.24 -8.96
C SER A 158 0.54 -29.07 -9.85
N ASP A 159 -0.29 -28.03 -9.81
CA ASP A 159 0.05 -26.73 -10.39
C ASP A 159 1.42 -26.31 -9.82
N GLU A 160 2.42 -26.06 -10.68
CA GLU A 160 3.77 -25.65 -10.26
C GLU A 160 3.75 -24.43 -9.33
N THR A 161 2.75 -23.56 -9.49
CA THR A 161 2.54 -22.37 -8.66
C THR A 161 1.99 -22.65 -7.26
N SER A 162 1.61 -23.90 -6.95
CA SER A 162 0.95 -24.26 -5.70
C SER A 162 1.91 -24.85 -4.68
N SER A 163 1.86 -24.36 -3.44
CA SER A 163 2.53 -25.00 -2.30
C SER A 163 1.52 -25.76 -1.46
N CYS A 164 1.92 -26.93 -0.93
CA CYS A 164 1.02 -27.85 -0.24
C CYS A 164 1.68 -28.41 1.02
N TYR A 165 0.98 -28.30 2.15
CA TYR A 165 1.45 -28.72 3.47
C TYR A 165 0.43 -29.65 4.12
N ARG A 166 0.91 -30.65 4.86
CA ARG A 166 0.05 -31.63 5.51
C ARG A 166 -0.11 -31.34 6.99
N THR A 167 -1.24 -31.79 7.53
CA THR A 167 -1.55 -31.72 8.96
C THR A 167 -2.22 -33.00 9.44
N PHE A 168 -1.95 -33.34 10.71
CA PHE A 168 -2.41 -34.59 11.33
C PHE A 168 -3.20 -34.31 12.61
N PHE A 169 -4.47 -34.72 12.63
CA PHE A 169 -5.37 -34.55 13.77
C PHE A 169 -5.82 -35.92 14.32
N PRO A 170 -5.06 -36.50 15.28
CA PRO A 170 -5.48 -37.72 15.97
C PRO A 170 -6.65 -37.45 16.94
N ASN A 171 -7.11 -38.49 17.63
CA ASN A 171 -8.05 -38.40 18.75
C ASN A 171 -9.39 -37.72 18.42
N GLN A 172 -9.95 -38.01 17.24
CA GLN A 172 -11.25 -37.49 16.83
C GLN A 172 -12.40 -38.24 17.54
N THR A 173 -13.59 -37.66 17.52
CA THR A 173 -14.80 -38.32 18.04
C THR A 173 -15.28 -39.40 17.05
N PRO A 174 -15.68 -40.61 17.49
CA PRO A 174 -16.11 -41.73 16.63
C PRO A 174 -17.48 -41.56 15.96
N ILE A 175 -17.79 -40.36 15.46
CA ILE A 175 -19.04 -40.10 14.75
C ILE A 175 -18.99 -40.80 13.39
N GLY A 176 -19.81 -41.83 13.21
CA GLY A 176 -19.85 -42.69 12.02
C GLY A 176 -18.97 -43.94 12.09
N CYS A 177 -18.25 -44.16 13.19
CA CYS A 177 -17.39 -45.33 13.44
C CYS A 177 -17.97 -46.18 14.60
N SER A 178 -17.27 -47.25 14.99
CA SER A 178 -17.59 -47.99 16.21
C SER A 178 -17.24 -47.16 17.45
N GLU A 179 -17.94 -47.35 18.57
CA GLU A 179 -17.70 -46.59 19.81
C GLU A 179 -16.28 -46.79 20.38
N ASP A 180 -15.69 -47.96 20.14
CA ASP A 180 -14.33 -48.34 20.54
C ASP A 180 -13.23 -47.78 19.61
N ASP A 181 -13.61 -47.13 18.52
CA ASP A 181 -12.66 -46.59 17.55
C ASP A 181 -12.30 -45.15 17.93
N ILE A 182 -11.05 -44.77 17.68
CA ILE A 182 -10.56 -43.40 17.89
C ILE A 182 -10.09 -42.91 16.52
N PRO A 183 -10.96 -42.23 15.75
CA PRO A 183 -10.61 -41.85 14.39
C PRO A 183 -9.48 -40.82 14.35
N LYS A 184 -8.86 -40.75 13.18
CA LYS A 184 -7.80 -39.80 12.85
C LYS A 184 -8.12 -39.11 11.54
N LEU A 185 -7.82 -37.82 11.48
CA LEU A 185 -8.09 -36.95 10.34
C LEU A 185 -6.76 -36.42 9.80
N CYS A 186 -6.57 -36.53 8.49
CA CYS A 186 -5.38 -36.06 7.78
C CYS A 186 -5.78 -35.11 6.69
N CYS A 187 -5.06 -34.00 6.53
CA CYS A 187 -5.41 -32.97 5.58
C CYS A 187 -4.22 -32.50 4.74
N ASP A 188 -4.48 -32.26 3.46
CA ASP A 188 -3.62 -31.49 2.56
C ASP A 188 -4.14 -30.04 2.50
N VAL A 189 -3.32 -29.06 2.87
CA VAL A 189 -3.62 -27.63 2.80
C VAL A 189 -2.81 -27.01 1.65
N ARG A 190 -3.51 -26.61 0.59
CA ARG A 190 -2.94 -26.05 -0.65
C ARG A 190 -3.07 -24.53 -0.67
N PHE A 191 -2.03 -23.88 -1.16
CA PHE A 191 -1.89 -22.44 -1.28
C PHE A 191 -1.52 -22.10 -2.72
N LYS A 192 -2.24 -21.16 -3.33
CA LYS A 192 -1.98 -20.65 -4.68
C LYS A 192 -1.92 -19.12 -4.68
N PRO A 193 -1.05 -18.45 -5.44
CA PRO A 193 -1.07 -16.99 -5.53
C PRO A 193 -2.41 -16.48 -6.12
N TYR A 194 -3.16 -15.71 -5.34
CA TYR A 194 -4.41 -15.11 -5.76
C TYR A 194 -4.18 -14.06 -6.84
N LYS A 195 -4.78 -14.26 -8.02
CA LYS A 195 -4.68 -13.35 -9.18
C LYS A 195 -3.24 -12.96 -9.57
N ASN A 196 -2.25 -13.80 -9.25
CA ASN A 196 -0.82 -13.52 -9.42
C ASN A 196 -0.38 -12.17 -8.83
N MET A 197 -1.05 -11.71 -7.77
CA MET A 197 -0.74 -10.45 -7.11
C MET A 197 0.57 -10.56 -6.34
N THR A 198 1.53 -9.72 -6.71
CA THR A 198 2.88 -9.70 -6.12
C THR A 198 3.15 -8.34 -5.48
N PHE A 199 3.77 -8.37 -4.31
CA PHE A 199 4.09 -7.19 -3.52
C PHE A 199 5.52 -7.27 -3.01
N LEU A 200 6.19 -6.11 -2.96
CA LEU A 200 7.49 -5.96 -2.34
C LEU A 200 7.30 -5.35 -0.96
N ALA A 201 7.68 -6.10 0.09
CA ALA A 201 7.80 -5.59 1.44
C ALA A 201 9.15 -4.90 1.63
N VAL A 202 9.15 -3.72 2.26
CA VAL A 202 10.35 -2.95 2.57
C VAL A 202 10.31 -2.44 4.01
N LYS A 203 11.44 -2.52 4.72
CA LYS A 203 11.61 -1.84 6.00
C LYS A 203 12.26 -0.49 5.75
N LEU A 204 11.57 0.58 6.12
CA LEU A 204 12.05 1.95 6.03
C LEU A 204 12.61 2.40 7.38
N GLU A 205 13.87 2.83 7.40
CA GLU A 205 14.50 3.41 8.58
C GLU A 205 14.38 4.94 8.61
N GLN A 206 15.05 5.59 9.56
CA GLN A 206 15.12 7.04 9.65
C GLN A 206 15.66 7.66 8.32
N PRO A 207 14.99 8.69 7.76
CA PRO A 207 15.38 9.27 6.49
C PRO A 207 16.53 10.27 6.61
N THR A 208 17.09 10.61 5.45
CA THR A 208 17.79 11.89 5.24
C THR A 208 16.87 12.86 4.49
N THR A 209 16.82 14.11 4.92
CA THR A 209 15.97 15.18 4.41
C THR A 209 16.71 16.02 3.38
N TYR A 210 16.10 16.19 2.21
CA TYR A 210 16.61 17.02 1.12
C TYR A 210 15.58 18.04 0.66
N ALA A 211 16.02 19.27 0.42
CA ALA A 211 15.27 20.27 -0.31
C ALA A 211 15.76 20.34 -1.76
N THR A 212 14.83 20.37 -2.71
CA THR A 212 15.12 20.62 -4.12
C THR A 212 14.58 21.98 -4.51
N PHE A 213 15.48 22.86 -4.94
CA PHE A 213 15.18 24.19 -5.42
C PHE A 213 15.33 24.27 -6.94
N VAL A 214 14.55 25.15 -7.55
CA VAL A 214 14.71 25.53 -8.95
C VAL A 214 15.14 26.98 -8.98
N TYR A 215 16.35 27.21 -9.47
CA TYR A 215 16.86 28.55 -9.75
C TYR A 215 16.68 28.83 -11.24
N ALA A 216 16.09 29.96 -11.58
CA ALA A 216 15.90 30.39 -12.96
C ALA A 216 16.11 31.89 -13.12
N VAL A 217 16.67 32.29 -14.26
CA VAL A 217 16.96 33.69 -14.60
C VAL A 217 16.14 34.09 -15.81
N TYR A 218 15.40 35.18 -15.67
CA TYR A 218 14.52 35.71 -16.70
C TYR A 218 14.96 37.09 -17.18
N ASP A 219 14.85 37.29 -18.48
CA ASP A 219 15.09 38.57 -19.15
C ASP A 219 13.78 39.03 -19.80
N PHE A 220 13.49 40.33 -19.75
CA PHE A 220 12.27 40.88 -20.33
C PHE A 220 12.60 41.61 -21.62
N VAL A 221 12.44 40.92 -22.74
CA VAL A 221 12.85 41.40 -24.07
C VAL A 221 11.64 41.38 -24.99
N ASN A 222 11.45 42.47 -25.75
CA ASN A 222 10.36 42.61 -26.73
C ASN A 222 8.94 42.41 -26.18
N GLY A 223 8.72 42.63 -24.87
CA GLY A 223 7.41 42.46 -24.22
C GLY A 223 7.12 41.04 -23.69
N TYR A 224 8.11 40.13 -23.76
CA TYR A 224 7.97 38.75 -23.31
C TYR A 224 9.10 38.37 -22.35
N TRP A 225 8.81 37.46 -21.42
CA TRP A 225 9.84 36.84 -20.58
C TRP A 225 10.58 35.77 -21.38
N VAL A 226 11.91 35.74 -21.22
CA VAL A 226 12.79 34.73 -21.80
C VAL A 226 13.63 34.11 -20.68
N GLU A 227 13.51 32.79 -20.49
CA GLU A 227 14.35 32.03 -19.56
C GLU A 227 15.78 31.92 -20.12
N LYS A 228 16.75 32.53 -19.45
CA LYS A 228 18.18 32.52 -19.83
C LYS A 228 18.94 31.37 -19.19
N GLU A 229 18.54 30.99 -17.98
CA GLU A 229 19.18 29.96 -17.18
C GLU A 229 18.15 29.25 -16.31
N LYS A 230 18.33 27.94 -16.13
CA LYS A 230 17.56 27.12 -15.20
C LYS A 230 18.43 26.00 -14.65
N THR A 231 18.49 25.86 -13.33
CA THR A 231 19.23 24.81 -12.63
C THR A 231 18.45 24.27 -11.44
N ASN A 232 18.60 22.96 -11.20
CA ASN A 232 18.03 22.31 -10.03
C ASN A 232 19.11 22.17 -8.95
N ILE A 233 18.80 22.62 -7.75
CA ILE A 233 19.73 22.67 -6.62
C ILE A 233 19.19 21.78 -5.52
N ARG A 234 19.92 20.72 -5.18
CA ARG A 234 19.59 19.86 -4.03
C ARG A 234 20.44 20.22 -2.81
N SER A 235 19.81 20.47 -1.67
CA SER A 235 20.47 20.75 -0.39
C SER A 235 20.05 19.71 0.64
N GLN A 236 21.01 19.14 1.37
CA GLN A 236 20.72 18.33 2.55
C GLN A 236 20.30 19.24 3.71
N LEU A 237 19.30 18.84 4.48
CA LEU A 237 18.77 19.62 5.60
C LEU A 237 19.15 19.04 6.97
N ASP A 238 19.51 17.76 7.03
CA ASP A 238 20.04 17.14 8.24
C ASP A 238 21.52 17.48 8.39
N GLY A 239 21.81 18.61 9.03
CA GLY A 239 23.18 19.03 9.30
C GLY A 239 23.33 20.54 9.42
N GLU A 240 24.54 21.00 9.13
CA GLU A 240 24.90 22.41 9.11
C GLU A 240 24.37 23.11 7.84
N THR A 241 24.46 24.44 7.85
CA THR A 241 24.17 25.28 6.69
C THR A 241 24.92 24.78 5.45
N GLN A 242 24.17 24.48 4.40
CA GLN A 242 24.73 24.06 3.11
C GLN A 242 24.84 25.27 2.20
N ASP A 243 26.02 25.48 1.61
CA ASP A 243 26.29 26.65 0.77
C ASP A 243 26.76 26.25 -0.64
N ARG A 244 26.39 27.06 -1.65
CA ARG A 244 26.77 26.86 -3.05
C ARG A 244 26.48 28.07 -3.92
N HIS A 245 27.28 28.23 -4.97
CA HIS A 245 27.01 29.16 -6.07
C HIS A 245 25.71 28.81 -6.81
N LEU A 246 24.87 29.82 -7.03
CA LEU A 246 23.60 29.74 -7.77
C LEU A 246 23.80 29.94 -9.27
N ASP A 247 24.48 31.01 -9.65
CA ASP A 247 24.57 31.46 -11.03
C ASP A 247 25.80 30.88 -11.74
N LYS A 248 25.71 30.73 -13.06
CA LYS A 248 26.85 30.30 -13.89
C LYS A 248 28.11 31.16 -13.71
N LYS A 249 27.96 32.46 -13.40
CA LYS A 249 29.10 33.36 -13.16
C LYS A 249 29.68 33.24 -11.75
N ARG A 250 29.09 32.42 -10.87
CA ARG A 250 29.52 32.19 -9.49
C ARG A 250 29.66 33.48 -8.68
N ARG A 251 28.74 34.42 -8.87
CA ARG A 251 28.69 35.70 -8.15
C ARG A 251 27.74 35.65 -6.97
N ILE A 252 26.71 34.79 -7.04
CA ILE A 252 25.65 34.70 -6.05
C ILE A 252 25.74 33.33 -5.38
N SER A 253 25.87 33.33 -4.06
CA SER A 253 25.92 32.11 -3.25
C SER A 253 24.65 31.99 -2.41
N LEU A 254 24.15 30.75 -2.30
CA LEU A 254 22.95 30.39 -1.56
C LEU A 254 23.30 29.46 -0.41
N ALA A 255 23.14 29.99 0.80
CA ALA A 255 23.20 29.23 2.02
C ALA A 255 21.80 28.82 2.48
N VAL A 256 21.57 27.52 2.66
CA VAL A 256 20.29 26.94 3.10
C VAL A 256 20.45 26.36 4.50
N THR A 257 19.58 26.76 5.41
CA THR A 257 19.56 26.28 6.80
C THR A 257 18.14 25.85 7.19
N ALA A 258 18.01 24.64 7.75
CA ALA A 258 16.76 24.19 8.34
C ALA A 258 16.70 24.60 9.81
N GLY A 259 15.53 25.05 10.29
CA GLY A 259 15.33 25.39 11.71
C GLY A 259 15.21 24.18 12.64
N GLY A 260 15.19 22.97 12.10
CA GLY A 260 14.99 21.72 12.81
C GLY A 260 14.59 20.60 11.86
N ARG A 261 14.06 19.50 12.40
CA ARG A 261 13.46 18.43 11.60
C ARG A 261 12.24 18.95 10.82
N ALA A 262 11.95 18.33 9.69
CA ALA A 262 10.71 18.58 8.96
C ALA A 262 9.48 18.36 9.87
N SER A 263 8.38 19.07 9.58
CA SER A 263 7.13 18.99 10.36
C SER A 263 6.56 17.57 10.47
N HIS A 264 6.77 16.77 9.43
CA HIS A 264 6.30 15.40 9.35
C HIS A 264 7.45 14.45 9.07
N GLN A 265 7.31 13.20 9.51
CA GLN A 265 8.22 12.13 9.16
C GLN A 265 7.42 10.84 9.03
N LEU A 266 7.68 10.05 8.00
CA LEU A 266 7.16 8.70 7.92
C LEU A 266 7.84 7.85 9.00
N GLU A 267 7.05 7.09 9.75
CA GLU A 267 7.54 6.27 10.85
C GLU A 267 8.48 5.16 10.35
N THR A 268 9.43 4.77 11.18
CA THR A 268 10.27 3.60 10.91
C THR A 268 9.42 2.34 11.02
N GLY A 269 9.44 1.49 10.00
CA GLY A 269 8.61 0.28 10.00
C GLY A 269 8.48 -0.40 8.65
N MET A 270 7.54 -1.35 8.60
CA MET A 270 7.26 -2.17 7.42
C MET A 270 6.21 -1.50 6.52
N TYR A 271 6.57 -1.33 5.26
CA TYR A 271 5.73 -0.81 4.18
C TYR A 271 5.77 -1.78 3.00
N PHE A 272 4.87 -1.59 2.05
CA PHE A 272 4.88 -2.42 0.85
C PHE A 272 4.32 -1.70 -0.36
N SER A 273 4.72 -2.15 -1.54
CA SER A 273 4.18 -1.68 -2.81
C SER A 273 3.83 -2.88 -3.71
N ARG A 274 2.88 -2.68 -4.62
CA ARG A 274 2.61 -3.68 -5.66
C ARG A 274 3.75 -3.64 -6.67
N THR A 275 4.20 -4.82 -7.09
CA THR A 275 5.20 -4.96 -8.14
C THR A 275 4.51 -5.37 -9.44
N SER A 276 4.74 -4.62 -10.49
CA SER A 276 4.37 -5.02 -11.85
C SER A 276 5.32 -6.10 -12.38
N ASN A 277 4.94 -6.79 -13.45
CA ASN A 277 5.76 -7.88 -14.04
C ASN A 277 7.20 -7.46 -14.42
N GLY A 278 7.46 -6.16 -14.61
CA GLY A 278 8.79 -5.60 -14.88
C GLY A 278 9.62 -5.27 -13.63
N GLY A 279 9.13 -5.56 -12.43
CA GLY A 279 9.77 -5.17 -11.17
C GLY A 279 9.55 -3.71 -10.79
N GLU A 280 8.75 -2.96 -11.56
CA GLU A 280 8.37 -1.59 -11.23
C GLU A 280 7.45 -1.57 -10.01
N THR A 281 7.76 -0.65 -9.09
CA THR A 281 7.03 -0.47 -7.83
C THR A 281 6.09 0.71 -7.94
N GLU A 282 4.85 0.52 -7.49
CA GLU A 282 3.86 1.59 -7.32
C GLU A 282 4.09 2.39 -6.01
N GLU A 283 3.11 3.21 -5.64
CA GLU A 283 3.04 3.92 -4.36
C GLU A 283 2.98 2.99 -3.15
N LEU A 284 3.68 3.38 -2.09
CA LEU A 284 3.79 2.64 -0.84
C LEU A 284 2.45 2.63 -0.07
N ARG A 285 2.22 1.51 0.62
CA ARG A 285 1.06 1.23 1.47
C ARG A 285 1.55 0.82 2.85
N MET A 286 0.69 1.00 3.84
CA MET A 286 0.95 0.63 5.22
C MET A 286 -0.23 -0.21 5.75
N GLN A 287 0.09 -1.42 6.18
CA GLN A 287 -0.83 -2.40 6.79
C GLN A 287 0.04 -3.30 7.68
N PRO A 288 -0.50 -3.93 8.76
CA PRO A 288 0.30 -4.82 9.60
C PRO A 288 1.01 -5.88 8.75
N LEU A 289 2.35 -5.80 8.73
CA LEU A 289 3.24 -6.56 7.84
C LEU A 289 4.40 -7.10 8.68
N ASN A 290 4.80 -8.35 8.43
CA ASN A 290 5.92 -8.96 9.13
C ASN A 290 7.25 -8.31 8.73
N GLU A 291 8.21 -8.25 9.66
CA GLU A 291 9.61 -8.11 9.27
C GLU A 291 10.11 -9.39 8.58
N ILE A 292 11.29 -9.33 7.95
CA ILE A 292 11.84 -10.51 7.27
C ILE A 292 12.08 -11.69 8.23
N THR A 293 12.43 -11.41 9.48
CA THR A 293 12.67 -12.40 10.54
C THR A 293 11.39 -12.85 11.26
N ASP A 294 10.30 -12.09 11.12
CA ASP A 294 9.03 -12.39 11.78
C ASP A 294 8.19 -13.33 10.94
N ASN A 295 7.30 -14.07 11.61
CA ASN A 295 6.35 -14.97 10.96
C ASN A 295 5.01 -15.00 11.69
N ASN A 296 4.41 -13.83 11.90
CA ASN A 296 3.08 -13.71 12.49
C ASN A 296 2.00 -13.83 11.40
N PHE A 297 1.12 -14.82 11.53
CA PHE A 297 0.05 -15.08 10.57
C PHE A 297 -1.14 -14.09 10.65
N ASP A 298 -1.18 -13.24 11.67
CA ASP A 298 -2.13 -12.12 11.80
C ASP A 298 -1.67 -10.87 11.03
N ARG A 299 -0.51 -10.91 10.39
CA ARG A 299 0.08 -9.83 9.60
C ARG A 299 0.30 -10.29 8.15
N LEU A 300 0.48 -9.36 7.23
CA LEU A 300 0.89 -9.68 5.85
C LEU A 300 2.30 -10.28 5.81
N GLY A 301 2.65 -10.94 4.70
CA GLY A 301 4.03 -11.33 4.39
C GLY A 301 4.47 -12.70 4.90
N TRP A 302 3.56 -13.55 5.38
CA TRP A 302 3.84 -14.96 5.66
C TRP A 302 3.82 -15.85 4.41
N TYR A 303 3.19 -15.41 3.31
CA TYR A 303 3.21 -16.10 2.01
C TYR A 303 4.21 -15.44 1.07
N ARG A 304 5.44 -15.96 1.02
CA ARG A 304 6.62 -15.32 0.42
C ARG A 304 6.98 -15.96 -0.91
N MET A 305 7.63 -15.19 -1.77
CA MET A 305 8.20 -15.67 -3.03
C MET A 305 9.70 -15.91 -2.85
N ASP A 306 10.19 -17.05 -3.31
CA ASP A 306 11.63 -17.34 -3.35
C ASP A 306 12.29 -16.78 -4.62
N ASP A 307 13.61 -16.99 -4.75
CA ASP A 307 14.41 -16.51 -5.88
C ASP A 307 14.00 -17.13 -7.23
N SER A 308 13.32 -18.28 -7.20
CA SER A 308 12.82 -18.96 -8.41
C SER A 308 11.43 -18.48 -8.84
N GLY A 309 10.80 -17.59 -8.06
CA GLY A 309 9.45 -17.09 -8.31
C GLY A 309 8.35 -17.97 -7.73
N HIS A 310 8.69 -19.01 -6.94
CA HIS A 310 7.71 -19.88 -6.32
C HIS A 310 7.26 -19.33 -4.97
N PHE A 311 5.95 -19.36 -4.75
CA PHE A 311 5.37 -18.89 -3.49
C PHE A 311 5.26 -20.03 -2.47
N HIS A 312 5.69 -19.75 -1.24
CA HIS A 312 5.67 -20.68 -0.13
C HIS A 312 5.16 -20.00 1.15
N VAL A 313 4.58 -20.80 2.05
CA VAL A 313 4.26 -20.35 3.40
C VAL A 313 5.57 -20.36 4.18
N ASN A 314 5.95 -19.22 4.73
CA ASN A 314 7.17 -19.07 5.51
C ASN A 314 7.14 -20.03 6.69
N ASN A 315 8.14 -20.93 6.76
CA ASN A 315 8.20 -22.05 7.71
C ASN A 315 6.93 -22.92 7.73
N GLY A 316 6.26 -23.09 6.58
CA GLY A 316 4.96 -23.74 6.47
C GLY A 316 4.91 -25.17 6.99
N VAL A 317 5.98 -25.96 6.75
CA VAL A 317 6.08 -27.36 7.22
C VAL A 317 5.93 -27.46 8.74
N VAL A 318 6.56 -26.56 9.49
CA VAL A 318 6.53 -26.57 10.96
C VAL A 318 5.27 -25.89 11.49
N LYS A 319 4.80 -24.84 10.81
CA LYS A 319 3.73 -23.98 11.31
C LYS A 319 2.31 -24.38 10.92
N MET A 320 2.14 -25.30 9.96
CA MET A 320 0.80 -25.64 9.49
C MET A 320 -0.09 -26.22 10.58
N ASP A 321 0.44 -27.08 11.46
CA ASP A 321 -0.30 -27.66 12.58
C ASP A 321 -0.74 -26.61 13.63
N ASP A 322 -0.05 -25.47 13.73
CA ASP A 322 -0.41 -24.37 14.64
C ASP A 322 -1.61 -23.58 14.11
N ILE A 323 -1.65 -23.35 12.79
CA ILE A 323 -2.61 -22.45 12.15
C ILE A 323 -3.82 -23.18 11.56
N HIS A 324 -3.67 -24.42 11.12
CA HIS A 324 -4.75 -25.20 10.56
C HIS A 324 -5.44 -26.00 11.65
N LYS A 325 -6.74 -25.76 11.82
CA LYS A 325 -7.56 -26.48 12.79
C LYS A 325 -8.67 -27.18 12.03
N ALA A 326 -8.69 -28.51 12.16
CA ALA A 326 -9.74 -29.33 11.59
C ALA A 326 -10.35 -30.28 12.63
N LYS A 327 -11.64 -30.60 12.47
CA LYS A 327 -12.38 -31.51 13.33
C LYS A 327 -13.36 -32.34 12.51
N VAL A 328 -13.44 -33.64 12.79
CA VAL A 328 -14.41 -34.54 12.14
C VAL A 328 -15.84 -34.16 12.51
N LYS A 329 -16.73 -34.14 11.52
CA LYS A 329 -18.19 -34.07 11.69
C LYS A 329 -18.80 -35.47 11.59
N ASN A 330 -18.45 -36.23 10.56
CA ASN A 330 -18.79 -37.65 10.41
C ASN A 330 -17.69 -38.35 9.59
N CYS A 331 -17.01 -39.33 10.18
CA CYS A 331 -15.86 -39.99 9.55
C CYS A 331 -16.29 -40.90 8.38
N LYS A 332 -17.43 -41.59 8.50
CA LYS A 332 -17.93 -42.49 7.45
C LYS A 332 -18.39 -41.71 6.21
N GLU A 333 -18.98 -40.54 6.42
CA GLU A 333 -19.37 -39.62 5.34
C GLU A 333 -18.22 -38.73 4.86
N GLN A 334 -17.03 -38.85 5.48
CA GLN A 334 -15.86 -38.00 5.22
C GLN A 334 -16.14 -36.50 5.38
N THR A 335 -17.03 -36.11 6.29
CA THR A 335 -17.36 -34.70 6.53
C THR A 335 -16.55 -34.13 7.70
N TYR A 336 -16.04 -32.91 7.53
CA TYR A 336 -15.18 -32.26 8.51
C TYR A 336 -15.40 -30.74 8.54
N ARG A 337 -15.01 -30.14 9.65
CA ARG A 337 -14.90 -28.69 9.84
C ARG A 337 -13.44 -28.29 9.72
N SER A 338 -13.15 -27.22 8.99
CA SER A 338 -11.80 -26.71 8.82
C SER A 338 -11.79 -25.19 8.88
N ILE A 339 -10.79 -24.64 9.54
CA ILE A 339 -10.49 -23.22 9.60
C ILE A 339 -8.98 -23.03 9.59
N LEU A 340 -8.53 -21.94 8.99
CA LEU A 340 -7.16 -21.48 9.10
C LEU A 340 -7.15 -20.24 9.99
N ALA A 341 -6.46 -20.32 11.12
CA ALA A 341 -6.31 -19.24 12.10
C ALA A 341 -5.26 -18.24 11.64
N VAL A 342 -5.49 -17.62 10.48
CA VAL A 342 -4.60 -16.64 9.86
C VAL A 342 -5.42 -15.50 9.24
N THR A 343 -4.74 -14.43 8.86
CA THR A 343 -5.33 -13.27 8.19
C THR A 343 -4.73 -13.08 6.80
N ASN A 344 -5.34 -12.21 5.99
CA ASN A 344 -4.82 -11.80 4.68
C ASN A 344 -4.75 -12.94 3.63
N TYR A 345 -5.83 -13.72 3.52
CA TYR A 345 -5.96 -14.77 2.51
C TYR A 345 -7.33 -14.74 1.81
N MET A 346 -7.39 -15.27 0.59
CA MET A 346 -8.63 -15.38 -0.20
C MET A 346 -9.28 -16.76 0.01
N PRO A 347 -10.63 -16.83 -0.03
CA PRO A 347 -11.56 -15.91 -0.69
C PRO A 347 -12.15 -14.72 0.11
N ARG A 348 -11.89 -14.54 1.42
CA ARG A 348 -12.62 -13.53 2.23
C ARG A 348 -11.81 -12.68 3.21
N HIS A 349 -10.58 -13.06 3.55
CA HIS A 349 -9.83 -12.45 4.65
C HIS A 349 -8.78 -11.46 4.18
N PHE A 350 -8.94 -10.88 2.98
CA PHE A 350 -8.00 -9.89 2.45
C PHE A 350 -8.71 -8.63 1.94
N ARG A 351 -8.36 -7.50 2.54
CA ARG A 351 -8.65 -6.15 2.06
C ARG A 351 -7.34 -5.38 1.99
N LEU A 352 -7.08 -4.77 0.85
CA LEU A 352 -5.85 -4.03 0.60
C LEU A 352 -6.03 -2.56 1.01
N THR A 353 -5.20 -2.07 1.91
CA THR A 353 -5.21 -0.64 2.30
C THR A 353 -4.84 0.26 1.13
N ARG A 354 -5.43 1.47 1.06
CA ARG A 354 -5.11 2.51 0.06
C ARG A 354 -3.65 3.00 0.20
N PRO A 355 -3.04 3.56 -0.86
CA PRO A 355 -1.69 4.13 -0.80
C PRO A 355 -1.55 5.24 0.24
N LEU A 356 -0.34 5.46 0.75
CA LEU A 356 -0.03 6.44 1.79
C LEU A 356 -0.48 7.87 1.42
N GLU A 357 -0.22 8.30 0.20
CA GLU A 357 -0.63 9.63 -0.33
C GLU A 357 -2.15 9.87 -0.28
N VAL A 358 -2.97 8.81 -0.33
CA VAL A 358 -4.44 8.92 -0.33
C VAL A 358 -4.97 9.02 1.10
N ILE A 359 -4.24 8.48 2.08
CA ILE A 359 -4.69 8.39 3.48
C ILE A 359 -4.01 9.43 4.40
N LYS A 360 -2.86 9.97 4.00
CA LYS A 360 -2.09 10.95 4.77
C LYS A 360 -1.92 12.22 3.92
N PRO A 361 -2.69 13.29 4.17
CA PRO A 361 -2.70 14.50 3.34
C PRO A 361 -1.34 15.18 3.15
N TRP A 362 -0.45 15.08 4.14
CA TRP A 362 0.90 15.65 4.07
C TRP A 362 1.84 14.91 3.11
N ILE A 363 1.47 13.71 2.63
CA ILE A 363 2.27 12.92 1.68
C ILE A 363 1.80 13.22 0.27
N GLN A 364 2.65 13.85 -0.54
CA GLN A 364 2.39 14.05 -1.96
C GLN A 364 2.64 12.77 -2.77
N SER A 365 3.68 12.02 -2.42
CA SER A 365 4.02 10.73 -3.03
C SER A 365 4.97 9.97 -2.09
N ALA A 366 4.87 8.65 -2.06
CA ALA A 366 5.74 7.79 -1.29
C ALA A 366 6.11 6.55 -2.12
N ARG A 367 7.25 6.60 -2.82
CA ARG A 367 7.67 5.54 -3.76
C ARG A 367 9.04 5.01 -3.44
N ILE A 368 9.31 3.80 -3.91
CA ILE A 368 10.69 3.31 -4.02
C ILE A 368 11.33 4.03 -5.21
N PHE A 369 12.52 4.61 -4.98
CA PHE A 369 13.11 5.61 -5.89
C PHE A 369 13.39 5.06 -7.28
N ASP A 370 13.99 3.87 -7.34
CA ASP A 370 14.43 3.22 -8.57
C ASP A 370 14.46 1.69 -8.43
N SER A 371 14.85 1.01 -9.51
CA SER A 371 14.99 -0.44 -9.56
C SER A 371 16.10 -1.02 -8.68
N SER A 372 16.97 -0.19 -8.08
CA SER A 372 17.98 -0.67 -7.13
C SER A 372 17.36 -1.11 -5.80
N LEU A 373 16.13 -0.62 -5.51
CA LEU A 373 15.37 -0.90 -4.29
C LEU A 373 16.14 -0.59 -3.01
N ARG A 374 16.96 0.48 -3.02
CA ARG A 374 17.80 0.89 -1.88
C ARG A 374 17.22 2.02 -1.05
N GLN A 375 16.41 2.87 -1.68
CA GLN A 375 15.83 4.03 -1.04
C GLN A 375 14.35 4.17 -1.39
N ALA A 376 13.56 4.60 -0.43
CA ALA A 376 12.22 5.12 -0.66
C ALA A 376 12.24 6.64 -0.48
N VAL A 377 11.62 7.35 -1.42
CA VAL A 377 11.49 8.80 -1.38
C VAL A 377 10.05 9.15 -1.03
N VAL A 378 9.91 9.88 0.07
CA VAL A 378 8.64 10.47 0.51
C VAL A 378 8.70 11.96 0.21
N THR A 379 7.87 12.40 -0.74
CA THR A 379 7.73 13.81 -1.10
C THR A 379 6.62 14.42 -0.26
N HIS A 380 6.92 15.51 0.43
CA HIS A 380 5.99 16.19 1.31
C HIS A 380 5.12 17.16 0.49
N ALA A 381 3.81 17.14 0.75
CA ALA A 381 2.86 18.14 0.24
C ALA A 381 2.88 19.44 1.05
N GLU A 382 3.29 19.34 2.33
CA GLU A 382 3.38 20.44 3.28
C GLU A 382 4.71 20.38 4.03
N GLY A 383 5.30 21.53 4.34
CA GLY A 383 6.57 21.60 5.03
C GLY A 383 6.79 22.94 5.71
N THR A 384 7.60 22.94 6.77
CA THR A 384 8.05 24.17 7.42
C THR A 384 8.97 24.97 6.51
N ASN A 385 8.99 26.29 6.71
CA ASN A 385 9.86 27.15 5.93
C ASN A 385 11.35 26.86 6.20
N LEU A 386 12.18 27.07 5.17
CA LEU A 386 13.63 27.03 5.27
C LEU A 386 14.19 28.44 5.42
N GLN A 387 15.31 28.59 6.13
CA GLN A 387 16.05 29.84 6.22
C GLN A 387 17.08 29.90 5.10
N ILE A 388 17.07 31.00 4.36
CA ILE A 388 17.93 31.23 3.21
C ILE A 388 18.78 32.46 3.48
N SER A 389 20.08 32.39 3.18
CA SER A 389 20.97 33.56 3.11
C SER A 389 21.59 33.65 1.73
N ILE A 390 21.37 34.77 1.04
CA ILE A 390 22.02 35.09 -0.22
C ILE A 390 23.18 36.05 0.07
N HIS A 391 24.37 35.69 -0.39
CA HIS A 391 25.55 36.55 -0.33
C HIS A 391 26.23 36.64 -1.70
N LEU A 392 26.93 37.74 -1.91
CA LEU A 392 27.70 38.00 -3.12
C LEU A 392 29.17 37.74 -2.83
N ASP A 393 29.87 37.10 -3.76
CA ASP A 393 31.32 36.88 -3.62
C ASP A 393 32.09 38.19 -3.91
N ASP A 394 32.95 38.56 -2.96
CA ASP A 394 33.59 39.88 -2.74
C ASP A 394 34.49 40.43 -3.88
N GLU A 395 34.53 39.81 -5.06
CA GLU A 395 35.43 40.24 -6.16
C GLU A 395 34.86 41.36 -7.04
N VAL A 396 33.59 41.73 -6.90
CA VAL A 396 32.96 42.71 -7.79
C VAL A 396 32.27 43.82 -6.99
N GLU A 397 32.64 45.04 -7.36
CA GLU A 397 32.09 46.37 -7.04
C GLU A 397 30.71 46.39 -6.36
N SER A 398 30.50 47.34 -5.44
CA SER A 398 29.26 47.52 -4.64
C SER A 398 27.99 47.22 -5.45
N GLN A 399 27.50 46.00 -5.28
CA GLN A 399 26.29 45.50 -5.91
C GLN A 399 25.17 45.48 -4.89
N ASN A 400 23.97 45.87 -5.34
CA ASN A 400 22.79 45.92 -4.50
C ASN A 400 21.78 44.84 -4.93
N LEU A 401 21.31 44.06 -3.95
CA LEU A 401 20.29 43.03 -4.11
C LEU A 401 18.93 43.61 -3.75
N VAL A 402 18.02 43.72 -4.73
CA VAL A 402 16.66 44.21 -4.51
C VAL A 402 15.67 43.09 -4.74
N PHE A 403 14.83 42.81 -3.74
CA PHE A 403 13.81 41.76 -3.80
C PHE A 403 12.48 42.33 -4.32
N PHE A 404 11.80 41.54 -5.15
CA PHE A 404 10.53 41.90 -5.77
C PHE A 404 9.46 40.88 -5.42
N HIS A 405 8.22 41.34 -5.32
CA HIS A 405 7.06 40.46 -5.16
C HIS A 405 5.93 40.88 -6.09
N ASN A 406 5.06 39.93 -6.44
CA ASN A 406 3.83 40.18 -7.15
C ASN A 406 2.70 40.50 -6.15
N ALA A 407 1.60 41.06 -6.65
CA ALA A 407 0.38 41.21 -5.88
C ALA A 407 -0.37 39.88 -5.83
N SER A 408 -0.92 39.53 -4.67
CA SER A 408 -1.81 38.38 -4.52
C SER A 408 -3.21 38.72 -5.01
N ARG A 409 -3.95 37.71 -5.49
CA ARG A 409 -5.35 37.85 -5.92
C ARG A 409 -6.11 36.55 -5.72
N ILE A 410 -7.43 36.67 -5.56
CA ILE A 410 -8.38 35.56 -5.52
C ILE A 410 -9.74 36.09 -6.01
N ARG A 411 -10.44 35.35 -6.87
CA ARG A 411 -11.79 35.73 -7.32
C ARG A 411 -12.87 35.14 -6.42
N ASP A 412 -12.74 33.86 -6.10
CA ASP A 412 -13.71 33.11 -5.30
C ASP A 412 -13.05 31.84 -4.72
N PHE A 413 -13.74 31.16 -3.82
CA PHE A 413 -13.35 29.83 -3.35
C PHE A 413 -14.56 28.93 -3.07
N SER A 414 -14.33 27.62 -3.08
CA SER A 414 -15.27 26.62 -2.61
C SER A 414 -14.55 25.59 -1.75
N GLY A 415 -15.31 24.83 -0.96
CA GLY A 415 -14.73 23.75 -0.18
C GLY A 415 -15.68 23.14 0.82
N SER A 416 -15.16 22.18 1.57
CA SER A 416 -15.87 21.53 2.68
C SER A 416 -14.93 21.18 3.82
N ILE A 417 -15.44 21.24 5.04
CA ILE A 417 -14.73 20.74 6.22
C ILE A 417 -15.01 19.24 6.30
N ILE A 418 -13.96 18.44 6.31
CA ILE A 418 -14.04 16.99 6.28
C ILE A 418 -13.28 16.43 7.47
N VAL A 419 -13.90 15.46 8.15
CA VAL A 419 -13.19 14.48 8.99
C VAL A 419 -13.26 13.15 8.24
N ASP A 420 -12.12 12.70 7.73
CA ASP A 420 -12.07 11.49 6.90
C ASP A 420 -12.18 10.21 7.74
N SER A 421 -12.24 9.04 7.08
CA SER A 421 -12.33 7.75 7.75
C SER A 421 -11.05 7.33 8.50
N LYS A 422 -10.03 8.20 8.55
CA LYS A 422 -8.80 8.07 9.33
C LYS A 422 -8.67 9.18 10.39
N SER A 423 -9.76 9.90 10.66
CA SER A 423 -9.84 10.95 11.67
C SER A 423 -8.93 12.16 11.40
N ASN A 424 -8.62 12.46 10.14
CA ASN A 424 -7.90 13.68 9.79
C ASN A 424 -8.91 14.85 9.62
N PRO A 425 -8.86 15.90 10.46
CA PRO A 425 -9.65 17.12 10.29
C PRO A 425 -9.00 18.05 9.26
N LEU A 426 -9.72 18.37 8.19
CA LEU A 426 -9.16 19.11 7.06
C LEU A 426 -10.21 19.95 6.34
N PHE A 427 -9.77 21.06 5.78
CA PHE A 427 -10.54 21.89 4.87
C PHE A 427 -10.09 21.60 3.44
N ASN A 428 -10.96 20.96 2.65
CA ASN A 428 -10.72 20.71 1.25
C ASN A 428 -11.06 21.99 0.47
N LEU A 429 -10.06 22.82 0.22
CA LEU A 429 -10.19 24.15 -0.37
C LEU A 429 -9.92 24.09 -1.87
N THR A 430 -10.80 24.70 -2.67
CA THR A 430 -10.55 25.01 -4.08
C THR A 430 -10.66 26.50 -4.28
N VAL A 431 -9.57 27.13 -4.71
CA VAL A 431 -9.52 28.55 -5.03
C VAL A 431 -9.70 28.76 -6.52
N TYR A 432 -10.39 29.84 -6.89
CA TYR A 432 -10.66 30.20 -8.29
C TYR A 432 -9.96 31.51 -8.66
N GLU A 433 -9.28 31.49 -9.81
CA GLU A 433 -8.51 32.62 -10.33
C GLU A 433 -7.57 33.24 -9.29
N ALA A 434 -6.90 32.39 -8.53
CA ALA A 434 -6.03 32.79 -7.44
C ALA A 434 -4.55 32.80 -7.86
N SER A 435 -3.76 33.65 -7.20
CA SER A 435 -2.31 33.72 -7.34
C SER A 435 -1.72 34.37 -6.08
N GLY A 436 -0.60 33.84 -5.60
CA GLY A 436 0.12 34.37 -4.45
C GLY A 436 -0.37 33.91 -3.09
N LYS A 437 -0.17 34.77 -2.08
CA LYS A 437 -0.50 34.53 -0.68
C LYS A 437 -1.98 34.86 -0.39
N ILE A 438 -2.71 33.88 0.12
CA ILE A 438 -4.13 33.98 0.48
C ILE A 438 -4.28 33.64 1.96
N ASP A 439 -4.75 34.60 2.74
CA ASP A 439 -4.99 34.47 4.16
C ASP A 439 -6.44 34.02 4.42
N GLY A 440 -6.61 33.04 5.30
CA GLY A 440 -7.89 32.43 5.62
C GLY A 440 -8.21 32.53 7.11
N SER A 441 -9.47 32.82 7.44
CA SER A 441 -9.98 32.86 8.81
C SER A 441 -11.19 31.94 8.96
N VAL A 442 -11.10 30.98 9.88
CA VAL A 442 -12.18 30.06 10.22
C VAL A 442 -12.97 30.67 11.39
N LYS A 443 -14.28 30.81 11.19
CA LYS A 443 -15.17 31.44 12.16
C LYS A 443 -15.82 30.41 13.10
N MET A 444 -16.33 30.90 14.23
CA MET A 444 -16.96 30.06 15.26
C MET A 444 -18.34 29.55 14.82
N SER A 445 -19.10 30.34 14.07
CA SER A 445 -20.45 30.00 13.60
C SER A 445 -20.64 30.29 12.10
N THR A 446 -21.85 30.11 11.59
CA THR A 446 -22.22 30.46 10.20
C THR A 446 -22.24 31.97 9.94
N GLY A 447 -22.21 32.80 10.99
CA GLY A 447 -22.15 34.26 10.85
C GLY A 447 -20.75 34.73 10.44
N PHE A 448 -20.67 35.53 9.36
CA PHE A 448 -19.39 36.03 8.82
C PHE A 448 -18.60 36.91 9.81
N GLY A 449 -19.30 37.61 10.71
CA GLY A 449 -18.70 38.43 11.77
C GLY A 449 -18.50 37.71 13.11
N SER A 450 -18.65 36.38 13.17
CA SER A 450 -18.40 35.63 14.41
C SER A 450 -16.90 35.53 14.73
N ASP A 451 -16.57 35.13 15.97
CA ASP A 451 -15.19 35.05 16.43
C ASP A 451 -14.34 34.12 15.56
N THR A 452 -13.08 34.50 15.34
CA THR A 452 -12.13 33.68 14.56
C THR A 452 -11.49 32.66 15.48
N ILE A 453 -11.67 31.37 15.18
CA ILE A 453 -11.15 30.25 15.99
C ILE A 453 -9.83 29.70 15.45
N HIS A 454 -9.53 29.93 14.17
CA HIS A 454 -8.30 29.51 13.53
C HIS A 454 -7.98 30.42 12.33
N THR A 455 -6.70 30.61 12.06
CA THR A 455 -6.19 31.35 10.90
C THR A 455 -5.15 30.51 10.19
N PHE A 456 -5.14 30.56 8.86
CA PHE A 456 -4.20 29.84 8.01
C PHE A 456 -3.79 30.71 6.82
N THR A 457 -2.68 30.38 6.18
CA THR A 457 -2.22 31.03 4.96
C THR A 457 -1.97 29.97 3.90
N ALA A 458 -2.57 30.14 2.73
CA ALA A 458 -2.39 29.32 1.55
C ALA A 458 -1.52 30.05 0.51
N TYR A 459 -0.73 29.30 -0.24
CA TYR A 459 0.13 29.84 -1.29
C TYR A 459 -0.21 29.21 -2.65
N VAL A 460 -0.48 30.04 -3.65
CA VAL A 460 -0.66 29.63 -5.04
C VAL A 460 0.55 30.11 -5.84
N SER A 461 1.38 29.17 -6.29
CA SER A 461 2.67 29.43 -6.93
C SER A 461 2.57 29.99 -8.35
N ASP A 462 1.41 29.86 -9.00
CA ASP A 462 1.22 30.27 -10.39
C ASP A 462 1.23 31.79 -10.53
N LEU A 463 1.97 32.29 -11.52
CA LEU A 463 2.02 33.72 -11.86
C LEU A 463 0.66 34.23 -12.34
N HIS A 464 0.03 33.46 -13.21
CA HIS A 464 -1.29 33.75 -13.75
C HIS A 464 -2.38 33.25 -12.81
N ALA A 465 -3.51 33.96 -12.77
CA ALA A 465 -4.67 33.56 -11.98
C ALA A 465 -5.12 32.16 -12.40
N SER A 466 -5.13 31.23 -11.45
CA SER A 466 -5.35 29.81 -11.71
C SER A 466 -6.36 29.21 -10.73
N ASN A 467 -6.95 28.08 -11.12
CA ASN A 467 -7.81 27.30 -10.25
C ASN A 467 -6.97 26.17 -9.63
N ARG A 468 -6.91 26.13 -8.30
CA ARG A 468 -6.11 25.15 -7.55
C ARG A 468 -6.89 24.58 -6.38
N SER A 469 -6.74 23.28 -6.17
CA SER A 469 -7.26 22.60 -4.98
C SER A 469 -6.11 22.28 -4.04
N MET A 470 -6.34 22.45 -2.74
CA MET A 470 -5.37 22.21 -1.69
C MET A 470 -6.09 21.75 -0.41
N ILE A 471 -5.36 21.03 0.43
CA ILE A 471 -5.85 20.59 1.74
C ILE A 471 -5.24 21.51 2.78
N ILE A 472 -6.08 22.04 3.68
CA ILE A 472 -5.63 22.82 4.83
C ILE A 472 -5.94 22.03 6.10
N PRO A 473 -4.93 21.58 6.87
CA PRO A 473 -5.15 20.92 8.14
C PRO A 473 -5.88 21.83 9.13
N LEU A 474 -6.86 21.29 9.85
CA LEU A 474 -7.63 22.06 10.82
C LEU A 474 -7.35 21.59 12.26
N PRO A 475 -7.28 22.49 13.24
CA PRO A 475 -7.18 22.11 14.65
C PRO A 475 -8.50 21.52 15.16
N ALA A 476 -8.42 20.68 16.20
CA ALA A 476 -9.59 20.00 16.81
C ALA A 476 -10.68 20.95 17.36
N ILE A 477 -10.36 22.23 17.58
CA ILE A 477 -11.35 23.27 17.94
C ILE A 477 -12.39 23.48 16.81
N VAL A 478 -12.06 23.15 15.57
CA VAL A 478 -12.98 23.15 14.43
C VAL A 478 -13.81 21.86 14.46
N GLY A 479 -14.76 21.81 15.39
CA GLY A 479 -15.63 20.66 15.59
C GLY A 479 -16.74 20.48 14.55
N GLN A 480 -17.80 19.77 14.94
CA GLN A 480 -18.96 19.50 14.10
C GLN A 480 -19.76 20.78 13.77
N GLY A 481 -20.44 20.76 12.63
CA GLY A 481 -21.38 21.81 12.19
C GLY A 481 -20.80 22.76 11.14
N ALA A 482 -21.70 23.31 10.32
CA ALA A 482 -21.37 24.31 9.30
C ALA A 482 -20.88 25.62 9.93
N ARG A 483 -19.90 26.26 9.31
CA ARG A 483 -19.31 27.51 9.80
C ARG A 483 -18.82 28.38 8.65
N ALA A 484 -18.69 29.68 8.90
CA ALA A 484 -18.13 30.60 7.93
C ALA A 484 -16.61 30.45 7.85
N ILE A 485 -16.08 30.49 6.63
CA ILE A 485 -14.66 30.66 6.35
C ILE A 485 -14.55 31.90 5.46
N CYS A 486 -13.61 32.78 5.78
CA CYS A 486 -13.35 33.98 4.99
C CYS A 486 -11.91 33.97 4.47
N LEU A 487 -11.73 34.16 3.17
CA LEU A 487 -10.44 34.24 2.48
C LEU A 487 -10.19 35.66 1.97
N GLN A 488 -8.93 36.08 2.00
CA GLN A 488 -8.48 37.40 1.54
C GLN A 488 -7.09 37.27 0.93
N ALA A 489 -6.84 37.93 -0.20
CA ALA A 489 -5.48 37.99 -0.73
C ALA A 489 -4.62 38.98 0.07
N ASP A 490 -3.32 38.74 0.14
CA ASP A 490 -2.41 39.63 0.86
C ASP A 490 -2.51 41.10 0.36
N SER A 491 -2.48 42.04 1.31
CA SER A 491 -2.57 43.49 1.09
C SER A 491 -3.91 44.02 0.53
N ILE A 492 -4.96 43.20 0.48
CA ILE A 492 -6.33 43.62 0.16
C ILE A 492 -7.05 44.13 1.42
N THR A 493 -8.01 45.05 1.27
CA THR A 493 -8.83 45.54 2.40
C THR A 493 -9.84 44.49 2.88
N ASP A 494 -10.24 44.51 4.16
CA ASP A 494 -11.20 43.52 4.71
C ASP A 494 -12.56 43.51 4.01
N ILE A 495 -12.89 44.60 3.32
CA ILE A 495 -14.13 44.78 2.54
C ILE A 495 -14.19 43.79 1.37
N GLU A 496 -13.04 43.41 0.82
CA GLU A 496 -12.93 42.47 -0.30
C GLU A 496 -12.69 41.02 0.17
N SER A 497 -12.85 40.74 1.47
CA SER A 497 -12.83 39.37 1.95
C SER A 497 -14.02 38.58 1.41
N ILE A 498 -13.74 37.40 0.87
CA ILE A 498 -14.75 36.48 0.34
C ILE A 498 -15.11 35.54 1.48
N CYS A 499 -16.38 35.49 1.87
CA CYS A 499 -16.86 34.63 2.95
C CYS A 499 -17.94 33.67 2.46
N HIS A 500 -17.77 32.38 2.77
CA HIS A 500 -18.77 31.35 2.48
C HIS A 500 -19.07 30.53 3.72
N VAL A 501 -20.34 30.13 3.87
CA VAL A 501 -20.73 29.09 4.83
C VAL A 501 -20.27 27.76 4.25
N THR A 502 -19.38 27.09 4.98
CA THR A 502 -18.78 25.83 4.58
C THR A 502 -19.43 24.68 5.34
N GLU A 503 -19.90 23.68 4.60
CA GLU A 503 -20.53 22.49 5.16
C GLU A 503 -19.52 21.55 5.82
N PHE A 504 -19.98 20.80 6.82
CA PHE A 504 -19.18 19.85 7.60
C PHE A 504 -19.60 18.41 7.28
N PHE A 505 -18.63 17.56 6.96
CA PHE A 505 -18.84 16.13 6.68
C PHE A 505 -17.90 15.27 7.51
N GLU A 506 -18.45 14.31 8.24
CA GLU A 506 -17.67 13.35 9.03
C GLU A 506 -17.94 11.94 8.53
N SER A 507 -16.88 11.24 8.13
CA SER A 507 -16.93 9.84 7.77
C SER A 507 -16.70 8.99 9.02
N PRO A 508 -17.49 7.91 9.24
CA PRO A 508 -17.26 7.02 10.36
C PRO A 508 -15.87 6.37 10.23
N LEU A 509 -15.23 6.14 11.38
CA LEU A 509 -13.93 5.49 11.45
C LEU A 509 -14.03 4.06 10.90
N GLU A 510 -13.19 3.74 9.90
CA GLU A 510 -13.14 2.40 9.32
C GLU A 510 -12.37 1.44 10.22
N PHE A 511 -13.08 0.51 10.86
CA PHE A 511 -12.49 -0.63 11.59
C PHE A 511 -12.67 -1.92 10.79
N ASP A 512 -11.59 -2.67 10.60
CA ASP A 512 -11.65 -4.02 10.05
C ASP A 512 -11.81 -5.04 11.19
N PHE A 513 -13.03 -5.51 11.43
CA PHE A 513 -13.30 -6.65 12.29
C PHE A 513 -13.10 -7.96 11.52
N ILE A 514 -12.35 -8.91 12.08
CA ILE A 514 -12.11 -10.23 11.50
C ILE A 514 -13.02 -11.25 12.22
N GLU A 515 -14.08 -11.71 11.56
CA GLU A 515 -14.88 -12.84 12.03
C GLU A 515 -14.37 -14.16 11.41
N GLY A 516 -13.69 -15.01 12.19
CA GLY A 516 -13.33 -16.36 11.76
C GLY A 516 -14.55 -17.30 11.77
N LYS A 517 -15.00 -17.79 10.62
CA LYS A 517 -16.10 -18.78 10.50
C LYS A 517 -15.54 -20.15 10.11
N TRP A 518 -16.01 -21.21 10.76
CA TRP A 518 -15.67 -22.59 10.41
C TRP A 518 -16.33 -22.99 9.08
N HIS A 519 -15.58 -23.68 8.22
CA HIS A 519 -16.10 -24.21 6.95
C HIS A 519 -16.41 -25.71 7.08
N GLU A 520 -17.62 -26.12 6.71
CA GLU A 520 -17.98 -27.53 6.58
C GLU A 520 -17.67 -28.01 5.15
N MET A 521 -16.89 -29.09 5.05
CA MET A 521 -16.42 -29.64 3.77
C MET A 521 -16.58 -31.17 3.74
N ILE A 522 -16.62 -31.74 2.54
CA ILE A 522 -16.74 -33.18 2.28
C ILE A 522 -15.44 -33.66 1.64
N GLY A 523 -14.82 -34.67 2.23
CA GLY A 523 -13.61 -35.33 1.75
C GLY A 523 -13.93 -36.55 0.90
N THR A 524 -12.93 -37.05 0.17
CA THR A 524 -13.08 -38.24 -0.67
C THR A 524 -11.91 -39.18 -0.41
N CYS A 525 -12.18 -40.30 0.27
CA CYS A 525 -11.20 -41.39 0.44
C CYS A 525 -11.84 -42.74 0.11
N PRO A 526 -11.75 -43.23 -1.14
CA PRO A 526 -12.39 -44.48 -1.55
C PRO A 526 -11.80 -45.73 -0.87
N THR A 527 -10.64 -45.58 -0.23
CA THR A 527 -9.92 -46.69 0.38
C THR A 527 -9.85 -46.65 1.90
N CYS A 528 -10.42 -45.60 2.54
CA CYS A 528 -10.52 -45.49 3.99
C CYS A 528 -11.73 -46.29 4.50
N ASN A 529 -11.71 -46.70 5.77
CA ASN A 529 -12.81 -47.45 6.40
C ASN A 529 -13.15 -48.80 5.70
N GLN A 530 -12.19 -49.39 4.98
CA GLN A 530 -12.35 -50.73 4.41
C GLN A 530 -12.15 -51.78 5.50
N VAL A 531 -13.05 -52.76 5.58
CA VAL A 531 -13.03 -53.82 6.59
C VAL A 531 -11.85 -54.76 6.31
N ASN A 532 -10.68 -54.49 6.88
CA ASN A 532 -9.51 -55.37 6.80
C ASN A 532 -9.65 -56.54 7.77
N PHE A 533 -9.11 -57.72 7.41
CA PHE A 533 -9.16 -58.96 8.20
C PHE A 533 -8.64 -58.81 9.64
N ASN A 534 -7.78 -57.82 9.90
CA ASN A 534 -7.32 -57.48 11.25
C ASN A 534 -8.43 -56.86 12.13
N GLY A 535 -9.38 -56.12 11.56
CA GLY A 535 -10.56 -55.60 12.26
C GLY A 535 -11.50 -56.73 12.69
N MET A 536 -11.60 -57.79 11.89
CA MET A 536 -12.38 -58.99 12.23
C MET A 536 -11.84 -59.71 13.48
N LYS A 537 -10.54 -59.56 13.77
CA LYS A 537 -9.88 -60.14 14.96
C LYS A 537 -10.23 -59.39 16.26
N LYS A 538 -10.64 -58.11 16.19
CA LYS A 538 -11.11 -57.31 17.33
C LYS A 538 -12.50 -57.78 17.79
N TYR A 539 -13.38 -58.14 16.85
CA TYR A 539 -14.72 -58.72 17.11
C TYR A 539 -14.70 -60.16 17.66
N LEU A 540 -13.55 -60.84 17.65
CA LEU A 540 -13.36 -62.18 18.21
C LEU A 540 -12.83 -62.17 19.65
N ARG A 541 -12.74 -61.01 20.32
CA ARG A 541 -12.39 -60.91 21.75
C ARG A 541 -13.66 -60.91 22.62
N PRO A 542 -13.98 -62.01 23.33
CA PRO A 542 -15.18 -62.11 24.16
C PRO A 542 -15.22 -61.14 25.34
N SER A 543 -14.08 -60.51 25.69
CA SER A 543 -14.00 -59.53 26.78
C SER A 543 -14.69 -58.19 26.48
N GLN A 544 -14.92 -57.83 25.21
CA GLN A 544 -15.63 -56.59 24.85
C GLN A 544 -17.15 -56.77 24.83
N PHE A 545 -17.64 -57.99 24.57
CA PHE A 545 -19.07 -58.34 24.61
C PHE A 545 -19.70 -58.18 26.00
N ILE A 546 -18.90 -58.24 27.06
CA ILE A 546 -19.38 -58.19 28.46
C ILE A 546 -19.57 -56.75 28.95
N ASN A 547 -18.87 -55.76 28.38
CA ASN A 547 -18.96 -54.36 28.82
C ASN A 547 -20.04 -53.53 28.11
N ALA A 548 -20.56 -54.01 26.97
CA ALA A 548 -21.63 -53.35 26.21
C ALA A 548 -23.05 -53.55 26.81
N ILE A 549 -23.18 -54.33 27.90
CA ILE A 549 -24.47 -54.74 28.47
C ILE A 549 -25.09 -53.68 29.43
N ILE A 550 -24.48 -52.50 29.57
CA ILE A 550 -24.89 -51.48 30.57
C ILE A 550 -25.68 -50.29 29.96
N SER A 551 -25.88 -50.22 28.64
CA SER A 551 -26.68 -49.16 28.01
C SER A 551 -28.18 -49.50 27.98
N LEU A 552 -28.97 -48.80 28.79
CA LEU A 552 -30.42 -49.01 28.98
C LEU A 552 -31.31 -48.79 27.72
N GLY A 553 -30.73 -48.39 26.58
CA GLY A 553 -31.45 -48.18 25.31
C GLY A 553 -31.40 -49.36 24.32
N ASP A 554 -30.40 -50.25 24.43
CA ASP A 554 -30.16 -51.33 23.46
C ASP A 554 -30.78 -52.69 23.86
N ASN A 555 -31.41 -52.76 25.04
CA ASN A 555 -32.02 -53.99 25.55
C ASN A 555 -33.17 -54.52 24.68
N VAL A 556 -33.83 -53.68 23.88
CA VAL A 556 -34.94 -54.11 23.01
C VAL A 556 -34.42 -54.76 21.72
N MET A 557 -33.35 -54.24 21.13
CA MET A 557 -32.73 -54.85 19.94
C MET A 557 -32.00 -56.15 20.29
N LEU A 558 -31.31 -56.16 21.43
CA LEU A 558 -30.60 -57.36 21.89
C LEU A 558 -31.57 -58.49 22.26
N ALA A 559 -32.72 -58.17 22.85
CA ALA A 559 -33.79 -59.15 23.07
C ALA A 559 -34.37 -59.69 21.75
N ALA A 560 -34.58 -58.84 20.74
CA ALA A 560 -35.07 -59.26 19.43
C ALA A 560 -34.06 -60.18 18.71
N ASP A 561 -32.78 -59.84 18.70
CA ASP A 561 -31.72 -60.65 18.09
C ASP A 561 -31.54 -61.98 18.83
N LEU A 562 -31.65 -61.99 20.16
CA LEU A 562 -31.55 -63.21 20.97
C LEU A 562 -32.75 -64.14 20.74
N VAL A 563 -33.96 -63.59 20.53
CA VAL A 563 -35.14 -64.37 20.12
C VAL A 563 -34.98 -64.95 18.72
N VAL A 564 -34.45 -64.17 17.76
CA VAL A 564 -34.16 -64.67 16.40
C VAL A 564 -33.10 -65.77 16.44
N TYR A 565 -32.03 -65.58 17.22
CA TYR A 565 -30.96 -66.57 17.36
C TYR A 565 -31.45 -67.87 18.02
N ILE A 566 -32.25 -67.79 19.09
CA ILE A 566 -32.91 -68.96 19.69
C ILE A 566 -33.88 -69.61 18.68
N GLY A 567 -34.61 -68.81 17.90
CA GLY A 567 -35.47 -69.31 16.82
C GLY A 567 -34.72 -70.12 15.76
N VAL A 568 -33.58 -69.60 15.30
CA VAL A 568 -32.69 -70.30 14.34
C VAL A 568 -32.11 -71.57 14.95
N LEU A 569 -31.65 -71.54 16.20
CA LEU A 569 -31.15 -72.72 16.90
C LEU A 569 -32.23 -73.79 17.09
N CYS A 570 -33.46 -73.40 17.42
CA CYS A 570 -34.60 -74.31 17.50
C CYS A 570 -34.91 -74.94 16.13
N ILE A 571 -34.90 -74.16 15.04
CA ILE A 571 -35.09 -74.70 13.68
C ILE A 571 -33.97 -75.67 13.31
N LEU A 572 -32.71 -75.31 13.59
CA LEU A 572 -31.55 -76.20 13.36
C LEU A 572 -31.65 -77.48 14.19
N TYR A 573 -32.04 -77.38 15.46
CA TYR A 573 -32.26 -78.53 16.33
C TYR A 573 -33.39 -79.42 15.81
N LEU A 574 -34.50 -78.85 15.36
CA LEU A 574 -35.62 -79.59 14.75
C LEU A 574 -35.23 -80.26 13.43
N LEU A 575 -34.42 -79.60 12.59
CA LEU A 575 -33.88 -80.18 11.36
C LEU A 575 -32.92 -81.34 11.66
N ILE A 576 -31.99 -81.15 12.61
CA ILE A 576 -31.03 -82.18 13.01
C ILE A 576 -31.75 -83.38 13.65
N THR A 577 -32.70 -83.14 14.55
CA THR A 577 -33.50 -84.23 15.16
C THR A 577 -34.37 -84.94 14.13
N LYS A 578 -34.99 -84.24 13.17
CA LYS A 578 -35.67 -84.91 12.05
C LYS A 578 -34.70 -85.74 11.20
N ILE A 579 -33.52 -85.23 10.87
CA ILE A 579 -32.53 -85.98 10.06
C ILE A 579 -32.01 -87.19 10.83
N ILE A 580 -31.72 -87.08 12.13
CA ILE A 580 -31.21 -88.18 12.96
C ILE A 580 -32.30 -89.24 13.20
N VAL A 581 -33.54 -88.82 13.48
CA VAL A 581 -34.67 -89.76 13.66
C VAL A 581 -35.00 -90.46 12.34
N PHE A 582 -34.99 -89.74 11.21
CA PHE A 582 -35.25 -90.34 9.89
C PHE A 582 -34.14 -91.33 9.48
N LYS A 583 -32.88 -91.05 9.84
CA LYS A 583 -31.75 -91.96 9.61
C LYS A 583 -31.82 -93.22 10.49
N LYS A 584 -32.33 -93.11 11.72
CA LYS A 584 -32.53 -94.26 12.63
C LYS A 584 -33.72 -95.15 12.22
N THR A 585 -34.79 -94.55 11.69
CA THR A 585 -35.94 -95.32 11.16
C THR A 585 -35.59 -96.04 9.86
N ILE A 586 -34.79 -95.43 8.96
CA ILE A 586 -34.33 -96.10 7.74
C ILE A 586 -33.33 -97.23 8.05
N SER A 587 -32.43 -97.05 9.01
CA SER A 587 -31.49 -98.11 9.43
C SER A 587 -32.20 -99.34 9.98
N ASN A 588 -33.28 -99.16 10.77
CA ASN A 588 -34.06 -100.28 11.29
C ASN A 588 -34.93 -100.98 10.23
N ILE A 589 -35.35 -100.28 9.17
CA ILE A 589 -36.11 -100.88 8.06
C ILE A 589 -35.18 -101.69 7.14
N VAL A 590 -33.93 -101.25 6.95
CA VAL A 590 -32.93 -101.97 6.15
C VAL A 590 -32.46 -103.27 6.83
N GLU A 591 -32.34 -103.29 8.17
CA GLU A 591 -32.03 -104.53 8.90
C GLU A 591 -33.17 -105.57 8.85
N VAL A 592 -34.44 -105.13 8.86
CA VAL A 592 -35.61 -106.02 8.79
C VAL A 592 -35.83 -106.59 7.38
N ILE A 593 -35.38 -105.89 6.33
CA ILE A 593 -35.45 -106.37 4.94
C ILE A 593 -34.26 -107.29 4.58
N SER A 594 -33.15 -107.24 5.33
CA SER A 594 -31.98 -108.11 5.10
C SER A 594 -32.02 -109.45 5.85
N GLN A 595 -33.05 -109.72 6.66
CA GLN A 595 -33.27 -110.98 7.40
C GLN A 595 -34.50 -111.78 6.92
N LYS A 596 -35.06 -111.42 5.77
CA LYS A 596 -36.05 -112.20 5.00
C LYS A 596 -35.49 -112.46 3.61
#